data_AF-A0A972MTD2-F1
#
_entry.id   AF-A0A972MTD2-F1
#
_cell.length_a   1.000
_cell.length_b   1.000
_cell.length_c   1.000
_cell.angle_alpha   90.00
_cell.angle_beta   90.00
_cell.angle_gamma   90.00
#
_symmetry.space_group_name_H-M   'P 1'
#
loop_
_entity.id
_entity.type
_entity.pdbx_description
1 polymer ?
#
loop_
_entity_poly.entity_id
_entity_poly.type
_entity_poly.pdbx_seq_one_letter_code
_entity_poly.pdbx_strand_id
1 'polypeptide(L)'
;MVRILCIGNRFYYPDDFGIEVYFGLQKRDLEDIELIEGGVGGMSLLPYFEDDTPLIIVDFSTMKKKIMTKEDIDAIKLDGFDHANAFLYLLKSVEKDFMVYTCNELYDKSHIDSFVDEVLALARSLQ
;
A
#
# COMPACT_ATOMS: atom_id res chain seq x y z
N MET A 1 -13.20 -9.75 -6.57
CA MET A 1 -13.08 -8.35 -6.12
C MET A 1 -11.77 -8.20 -5.36
N VAL A 2 -11.00 -7.14 -5.61
CA VAL A 2 -9.71 -6.85 -4.96
C VAL A 2 -9.76 -5.47 -4.31
N ARG A 3 -9.06 -5.25 -3.20
CA ARG A 3 -8.89 -3.93 -2.58
C ARG A 3 -7.53 -3.34 -2.87
N ILE A 4 -7.49 -2.07 -3.20
CA ILE A 4 -6.27 -1.25 -3.22
C ILE A 4 -6.40 -0.20 -2.12
N LEU A 5 -5.53 -0.28 -1.12
CA LEU A 5 -5.42 0.65 -0.01
C LEU A 5 -4.17 1.53 -0.19
N CYS A 6 -4.39 2.77 -0.59
CA CYS A 6 -3.31 3.74 -0.78
C CYS A 6 -3.08 4.57 0.48
N ILE A 7 -1.88 4.52 1.05
CA ILE A 7 -1.49 5.27 2.25
C ILE A 7 -0.37 6.27 1.94
N GLY A 8 -0.27 7.29 2.77
CA GLY A 8 0.73 8.34 2.66
C GLY A 8 0.28 9.70 3.20
N ASN A 9 1.24 10.56 3.51
CA ASN A 9 0.98 11.95 3.89
C ASN A 9 0.95 12.87 2.67
N ARG A 10 -0.24 13.26 2.22
CA ARG A 10 -0.45 14.21 1.10
C ARG A 10 0.30 15.54 1.20
N PHE A 11 0.79 15.90 2.38
CA PHE A 11 1.49 17.16 2.64
C PHE A 11 3.01 16.99 2.77
N TYR A 12 3.56 15.79 2.61
CA TYR A 12 4.98 15.51 2.81
C TYR A 12 5.54 14.64 1.69
N TYR A 13 6.39 15.21 0.84
CA TYR A 13 7.11 14.45 -0.18
C TYR A 13 8.34 13.74 0.46
N PRO A 14 8.64 12.49 0.10
CA PRO A 14 7.97 11.62 -0.89
C PRO A 14 6.85 10.73 -0.33
N ASP A 15 6.47 10.93 0.93
CA ASP A 15 5.43 10.15 1.63
C ASP A 15 4.02 10.34 1.04
N ASP A 16 3.84 11.29 0.11
CA ASP A 16 2.61 11.48 -0.66
C ASP A 16 2.41 10.43 -1.77
N PHE A 17 3.37 9.54 -2.01
CA PHE A 17 3.36 8.58 -3.13
C PHE A 17 2.05 7.80 -3.26
N GLY A 18 1.60 7.11 -2.21
CA GLY A 18 0.38 6.30 -2.30
C GLY A 18 -0.85 7.17 -2.60
N ILE A 19 -0.88 8.40 -2.10
CA ILE A 19 -1.96 9.36 -2.37
C ILE A 19 -1.95 9.82 -3.85
N GLU A 20 -0.78 10.05 -4.43
CA GLU A 20 -0.66 10.34 -5.86
C GLU A 20 -1.11 9.15 -6.72
N VAL A 21 -0.76 7.92 -6.33
CA VAL A 21 -1.23 6.69 -7.00
C VAL A 21 -2.75 6.56 -6.88
N TYR A 22 -3.33 6.86 -5.71
CA TYR A 22 -4.78 6.88 -5.51
C TYR A 22 -5.48 7.81 -6.51
N PHE A 23 -5.02 9.06 -6.64
CA PHE A 23 -5.60 10.01 -7.60
C PHE A 23 -5.42 9.57 -9.06
N GLY A 24 -4.36 8.85 -9.37
CA GLY A 24 -4.16 8.22 -10.67
C GLY A 24 -5.16 7.10 -10.93
N LEU A 25 -5.34 6.19 -9.97
CA LEU A 25 -6.27 5.06 -10.04
C LEU A 25 -7.73 5.52 -10.18
N GLN A 26 -8.13 6.61 -9.52
CA GLN A 26 -9.48 7.17 -9.66
C GLN A 26 -9.86 7.58 -11.09
N LYS A 27 -8.86 7.78 -11.97
CA LYS A 27 -9.06 8.15 -13.38
C LYS A 27 -9.08 6.94 -14.30
N ARG A 28 -8.98 5.73 -13.75
CA ARG A 28 -8.93 4.47 -14.49
C ARG A 28 -10.24 3.72 -14.33
N ASP A 29 -10.42 2.74 -15.22
CA ASP A 29 -11.48 1.76 -15.06
C ASP A 29 -11.00 0.66 -14.11
N LEU A 30 -11.74 0.50 -13.01
CA LEU A 30 -11.36 -0.29 -11.86
C LEU A 30 -12.23 -1.54 -11.69
N GLU A 31 -12.89 -2.03 -12.75
CA GLU A 31 -13.80 -3.20 -12.67
C GLU A 31 -13.39 -4.25 -11.61
N ASP A 32 -14.30 -4.51 -10.65
CA ASP A 32 -14.11 -5.42 -9.51
C ASP A 32 -12.92 -5.08 -8.59
N ILE A 33 -12.50 -3.81 -8.52
CA ILE A 33 -11.51 -3.27 -7.59
C ILE A 33 -12.15 -2.18 -6.71
N GLU A 34 -12.06 -2.37 -5.40
CA GLU A 34 -12.38 -1.35 -4.40
C GLU A 34 -11.14 -0.50 -4.11
N LEU A 35 -11.23 0.81 -4.33
CA LEU A 35 -10.13 1.75 -4.11
C LEU A 35 -10.36 2.58 -2.83
N ILE A 36 -9.37 2.58 -1.93
CA ILE A 36 -9.44 3.18 -0.61
C ILE A 36 -8.28 4.18 -0.41
N GLU A 37 -8.59 5.40 0.02
CA GLU A 37 -7.59 6.34 0.54
C GLU A 37 -7.43 6.15 2.05
N GLY A 38 -6.26 5.68 2.48
CA GLY A 38 -5.96 5.40 3.89
C GLY A 38 -5.28 6.56 4.64
N GLY A 39 -4.92 7.65 3.96
CA GLY A 39 -4.17 8.77 4.54
C GLY A 39 -2.86 8.31 5.18
N VAL A 40 -2.45 8.93 6.29
CA VAL A 40 -1.26 8.54 7.09
C VAL A 40 -1.48 7.28 7.94
N GLY A 41 -2.38 6.41 7.50
CA GLY A 41 -3.15 5.51 8.35
C GLY A 41 -2.36 4.57 9.28
N GLY A 42 -3.06 4.14 10.33
CA GLY A 42 -2.59 3.20 11.35
C GLY A 42 -3.71 2.24 11.76
N MET A 43 -4.04 2.16 13.05
CA MET A 43 -5.09 1.25 13.55
C MET A 43 -6.49 1.47 12.95
N SER A 44 -6.77 2.67 12.43
CA SER A 44 -8.03 2.97 11.72
C SER A 44 -8.22 2.14 10.44
N LEU A 45 -7.16 1.50 9.94
CA LEU A 45 -7.19 0.68 8.74
C LEU A 45 -7.58 -0.79 9.03
N LEU A 46 -7.66 -1.20 10.30
CA LEU A 46 -8.00 -2.57 10.68
C LEU A 46 -9.25 -3.15 10.00
N PRO A 47 -10.36 -2.40 9.82
CA PRO A 47 -11.56 -2.95 9.18
C PRO A 47 -11.33 -3.52 7.78
N TYR A 48 -10.32 -3.04 7.05
CA TYR A 48 -10.00 -3.53 5.69
C TYR A 48 -9.31 -4.90 5.69
N PHE A 49 -8.88 -5.38 6.84
CA PHE A 49 -8.23 -6.68 7.05
C PHE A 49 -9.18 -7.76 7.59
N GLU A 50 -10.45 -7.44 7.88
CA GLU A 50 -11.36 -8.34 8.61
C GLU A 50 -11.99 -9.45 7.74
N ASP A 51 -12.03 -9.28 6.41
CA ASP A 51 -12.57 -10.29 5.48
C ASP A 51 -11.50 -10.86 4.54
N ASP A 52 -11.86 -11.84 3.71
CA ASP A 52 -10.94 -12.55 2.81
C ASP A 52 -10.70 -11.85 1.45
N THR A 53 -11.16 -10.60 1.27
CA THR A 53 -10.97 -9.87 0.00
C THR A 53 -9.47 -9.59 -0.21
N PRO A 54 -8.84 -10.02 -1.33
CA PRO A 54 -7.43 -9.75 -1.58
C PRO A 54 -7.10 -8.27 -1.43
N LEU A 55 -6.00 -7.95 -0.75
CA LEU A 55 -5.62 -6.58 -0.40
C LEU A 55 -4.21 -6.24 -0.90
N ILE A 56 -4.12 -5.16 -1.66
CA ILE A 56 -2.87 -4.50 -2.04
C ILE A 56 -2.77 -3.19 -1.28
N ILE A 57 -1.66 -2.98 -0.60
CA ILE A 57 -1.32 -1.73 0.07
C ILE A 57 -0.32 -0.98 -0.80
N VAL A 58 -0.51 0.31 -1.01
CA VAL A 58 0.40 1.17 -1.77
C VAL A 58 0.98 2.23 -0.86
N ASP A 59 2.31 2.29 -0.75
CA ASP A 59 3.00 3.18 0.19
C ASP A 59 4.36 3.66 -0.34
N PHE A 60 4.87 4.76 0.22
CA PHE A 60 6.29 5.10 0.14
C PHE A 60 7.04 4.42 1.28
N SER A 61 8.12 3.68 0.98
CA SER A 61 8.87 2.98 2.02
C SER A 61 10.34 2.86 1.69
N THR A 62 11.20 2.96 2.70
CA THR A 62 12.66 2.75 2.52
C THR A 62 13.04 1.28 2.31
N MET A 63 12.06 0.39 2.20
CA MET A 63 12.23 -1.04 1.99
C MET A 63 12.77 -1.35 0.59
N LYS A 64 13.69 -2.32 0.49
CA LYS A 64 14.40 -2.61 -0.77
C LYS A 64 13.55 -3.28 -1.83
N LYS A 65 12.50 -4.01 -1.42
CA LYS A 65 11.65 -4.77 -2.34
C LYS A 65 10.47 -3.91 -2.78
N LYS A 66 10.28 -3.79 -4.10
CA LYS A 66 9.14 -3.07 -4.70
C LYS A 66 7.79 -3.71 -4.36
N ILE A 67 7.75 -5.04 -4.28
CA ILE A 67 6.57 -5.80 -3.90
C ILE A 67 6.96 -6.71 -2.74
N MET A 68 6.19 -6.66 -1.67
CA MET A 68 6.37 -7.47 -0.47
C MET A 68 5.10 -8.27 -0.19
N THR A 69 5.24 -9.54 0.20
CA THR A 69 4.14 -10.35 0.72
C THR A 69 4.04 -10.22 2.24
N LYS A 70 3.01 -10.83 2.84
CA LYS A 70 2.92 -10.98 4.29
C LYS A 70 4.16 -11.66 4.88
N GLU A 71 4.69 -12.72 4.27
CA GLU A 71 5.90 -13.39 4.75
C GLU A 71 7.13 -12.47 4.73
N ASP A 72 7.23 -11.62 3.70
CA ASP A 72 8.29 -10.62 3.62
C ASP A 72 8.18 -9.60 4.77
N ILE A 73 6.97 -9.15 5.10
CA ILE A 73 6.73 -8.26 6.25
C ILE A 73 7.02 -8.96 7.58
N ASP A 74 6.60 -10.22 7.73
CA ASP A 74 6.81 -11.01 8.94
C ASP A 74 8.31 -11.27 9.20
N ALA A 75 9.12 -11.37 8.14
CA ALA A 75 10.58 -11.50 8.24
C ALA A 75 11.32 -10.22 8.68
N ILE A 76 10.68 -9.04 8.64
CA ILE A 76 11.29 -7.77 9.08
C ILE A 76 11.52 -7.82 10.59
N LYS A 77 12.74 -7.51 11.02
CA LYS A 77 13.06 -7.29 12.44
C LYS A 77 12.79 -5.83 12.80
N LEU A 78 12.01 -5.62 13.86
CA LEU A 78 11.71 -4.30 14.39
C LEU A 78 12.52 -4.09 15.68
N ASP A 79 13.37 -3.06 15.69
CA ASP A 79 14.20 -2.71 16.85
C ASP A 79 13.46 -1.67 17.72
N GLY A 80 12.46 -2.15 18.48
CA GLY A 80 11.73 -1.33 19.45
C GLY A 80 10.47 -0.66 18.91
N PHE A 81 9.65 -0.14 19.82
CA PHE A 81 8.41 0.56 19.49
C PHE A 81 8.71 2.02 19.13
N ASP A 82 8.69 2.34 17.84
CA ASP A 82 8.67 3.72 17.36
C ASP A 82 7.39 3.98 16.53
N HIS A 83 7.09 5.26 16.33
CA HIS A 83 5.95 5.67 15.50
C HIS A 83 6.15 5.35 14.02
N ALA A 84 7.39 5.27 13.55
CA ALA A 84 7.71 4.98 12.15
C ALA A 84 7.30 3.54 11.77
N ASN A 85 7.32 2.62 12.73
CA ASN A 85 6.98 1.21 12.56
C ASN A 85 5.53 0.89 12.94
N ALA A 86 4.72 1.87 13.36
CA ALA A 86 3.34 1.63 13.82
C ALA A 86 2.50 0.86 12.79
N PHE A 87 2.65 1.19 11.51
CA PHE A 87 1.96 0.46 10.44
C PHE A 87 2.50 -0.96 10.25
N LEU A 88 3.83 -1.17 10.33
CA LEU A 88 4.42 -2.51 10.28
C LEU A 88 3.95 -3.39 11.45
N TYR A 89 3.74 -2.83 12.64
CA TYR A 89 3.16 -3.55 13.77
C TYR A 89 1.72 -4.01 13.48
N LEU A 90 0.90 -3.16 12.87
CA LEU A 90 -0.44 -3.53 12.42
C LEU A 90 -0.37 -4.68 11.40
N LEU A 91 0.47 -4.55 10.37
CA LEU A 91 0.62 -5.59 9.34
C LEU A 91 1.11 -6.94 9.89
N LYS A 92 1.98 -6.92 10.90
CA LYS A 92 2.41 -8.14 11.60
C LYS A 92 1.34 -8.74 12.53
N SER A 93 0.37 -7.95 12.97
CA SER A 93 -0.69 -8.40 13.89
C SER A 93 -1.90 -9.02 13.18
N VAL A 94 -2.07 -8.78 11.89
CA VAL A 94 -3.18 -9.34 11.11
C VAL A 94 -2.81 -10.72 10.56
N GLU A 95 -3.77 -11.64 10.57
CA GLU A 95 -3.59 -13.00 10.03
C GLU A 95 -3.76 -13.06 8.52
N LYS A 96 -4.57 -12.13 7.96
CA LYS A 96 -4.89 -12.05 6.54
C LYS A 96 -3.66 -11.85 5.66
N ASP A 97 -3.63 -12.54 4.52
CA ASP A 97 -2.64 -12.32 3.47
C ASP A 97 -2.87 -10.99 2.72
N PHE A 98 -1.78 -10.30 2.42
CA PHE A 98 -1.78 -9.05 1.68
C PHE A 98 -0.48 -8.90 0.88
N MET A 99 -0.49 -7.95 -0.04
CA MET A 99 0.71 -7.50 -0.74
C MET A 99 0.93 -6.02 -0.48
N VAL A 100 2.20 -5.59 -0.39
CA VAL A 100 2.59 -4.19 -0.31
C VAL A 100 3.36 -3.82 -1.56
N TYR A 101 2.85 -2.85 -2.31
CA TYR A 101 3.56 -2.19 -3.42
C TYR A 101 4.21 -0.92 -2.87
N THR A 102 5.54 -0.87 -2.92
CA THR A 102 6.31 0.25 -2.36
C THR A 102 7.05 1.01 -3.44
N CYS A 103 7.02 2.33 -3.37
CA CYS A 103 8.07 3.15 -3.98
C CYS A 103 9.18 3.38 -2.95
N ASN A 104 10.42 3.07 -3.30
CA ASN A 104 11.56 3.12 -2.38
C ASN A 104 12.66 4.10 -2.79
N GLU A 105 12.40 4.89 -3.81
CA GLU A 105 13.25 5.96 -4.29
C GLU A 105 12.41 7.21 -4.49
N LEU A 106 13.05 8.37 -4.47
CA LEU A 106 12.38 9.61 -4.84
C LEU A 106 11.76 9.46 -6.23
N TYR A 107 10.45 9.69 -6.33
CA TYR A 107 9.71 9.54 -7.57
C TYR A 107 9.42 10.90 -8.19
N ASP A 108 9.37 10.93 -9.52
CA ASP A 108 8.85 12.05 -10.28
C ASP A 108 7.34 11.84 -10.50
N LYS A 109 6.53 12.84 -10.16
CA LYS A 109 5.08 12.83 -10.38
C LYS A 109 4.73 12.70 -11.86
N SER A 110 5.62 13.08 -12.78
CA SER A 110 5.45 12.85 -14.22
C SER A 110 5.37 11.36 -14.60
N HIS A 111 5.87 10.47 -13.74
CA HIS A 111 5.83 9.02 -13.93
C HIS A 111 4.71 8.33 -13.15
N ILE A 112 3.79 9.08 -12.52
CA ILE A 112 2.74 8.49 -11.67
C ILE A 112 1.88 7.47 -12.42
N ASP A 113 1.60 7.72 -13.71
CA ASP A 113 0.83 6.81 -14.55
C ASP A 113 1.50 5.43 -14.69
N SER A 114 2.83 5.35 -14.71
CA SER A 114 3.54 4.06 -14.75
C SER A 114 3.32 3.27 -13.46
N PHE A 115 3.36 3.93 -12.30
CA PHE A 115 3.10 3.26 -11.02
C PHE A 115 1.64 2.80 -10.92
N VAL A 116 0.71 3.62 -11.40
CA VAL A 116 -0.73 3.27 -11.48
C VAL A 116 -0.94 2.02 -12.32
N ASP A 117 -0.33 1.95 -13.50
CA ASP A 117 -0.48 0.82 -14.41
C ASP A 117 0.11 -0.47 -13.81
N GLU A 118 1.24 -0.37 -13.10
CA GLU A 118 1.82 -1.50 -12.38
C GLU A 118 0.94 -2.00 -11.23
N VAL A 119 0.39 -1.09 -10.42
CA VAL A 119 -0.52 -1.44 -9.32
C VAL A 119 -1.80 -2.09 -9.87
N LEU A 120 -2.34 -1.59 -10.99
CA LEU A 120 -3.49 -2.22 -11.65
C LEU A 120 -3.16 -3.60 -12.19
N ALA A 121 -1.99 -3.78 -12.82
CA ALA A 121 -1.56 -5.08 -13.30
C ALA A 121 -1.43 -6.07 -12.14
N LEU A 122 -0.90 -5.63 -10.99
CA LEU A 122 -0.83 -6.44 -9.79
C LEU A 122 -2.23 -6.82 -9.28
N ALA A 123 -3.15 -5.85 -9.16
CA ALA A 123 -4.52 -6.10 -8.72
C ALA A 123 -5.25 -7.11 -9.60
N ARG A 124 -5.12 -6.99 -10.93
CA ARG A 124 -5.72 -7.91 -11.89
C ARG A 124 -5.13 -9.31 -11.85
N SER A 125 -3.89 -9.47 -11.39
CA SER A 125 -3.28 -10.80 -11.21
C SER A 125 -3.82 -11.57 -9.99
N LEU A 126 -4.55 -10.90 -9.10
CA LEU A 126 -5.18 -11.47 -7.91
C LEU A 126 -6.68 -11.75 -8.09
N GLN A 127 -7.24 -11.45 -9.27
CA GLN A 127 -8.60 -11.78 -9.67
C GLN A 127 -8.68 -13.18 -10.27
#